data_AF-A0A2K3N5M8-F1
#
_entry.id   AF-A0A2K3N5M8-F1
#
_cell.length_a   1.000
_cell.length_b   1.000
_cell.length_c   1.000
_cell.angle_alpha   90.00
_cell.angle_beta   90.00
_cell.angle_gamma   90.00
#
_symmetry.space_group_name_H-M   'P 1'
#
loop_
_entity.id
_entity.type
_entity.pdbx_description
1 polymer ?
#
loop_
_entity_poly.entity_id
_entity_poly.type
_entity_poly.pdbx_seq_one_letter_code
_entity_poly.pdbx_strand_id
1 'polypeptide(L)' 'GLTSRKLMKYGLTMIWTAVVWAIWKMRNAVIFDNGIAEVATVVDEVKLWTWKWWLGRVKPSA' A
#
# COMPACT_ATOMS: atom_id res chain seq x y z
N GLY A 1 -12.09 -15.44 -17.14
CA GLY A 1 -11.12 -16.55 -16.93
C GLY A 1 -10.65 -16.60 -15.48
N LEU A 2 -10.36 -17.79 -14.95
CA LEU A 2 -9.92 -18.06 -13.57
C LEU A 2 -8.74 -17.18 -13.10
N THR A 3 -7.92 -16.71 -14.05
CA THR A 3 -6.79 -15.79 -13.89
C THR A 3 -7.16 -14.40 -13.39
N SER A 4 -8.30 -13.84 -13.83
CA SER A 4 -8.73 -12.49 -13.43
C SER A 4 -9.16 -12.41 -11.95
N ARG A 5 -9.85 -13.46 -11.46
CA ARG A 5 -10.23 -13.56 -10.03
C ARG A 5 -9.01 -13.73 -9.11
N LYS A 6 -8.02 -14.51 -9.52
CA LYS A 6 -6.76 -14.66 -8.77
C LYS A 6 -6.02 -13.32 -8.71
N LEU A 7 -5.92 -12.60 -9.83
CA LEU A 7 -5.28 -11.28 -9.89
C LEU A 7 -5.99 -10.25 -9.00
N MET A 8 -7.33 -10.23 -9.00
CA MET A 8 -8.12 -9.37 -8.09
C MET A 8 -7.83 -9.69 -6.62
N LYS A 9 -7.79 -10.97 -6.24
CA LYS A 9 -7.46 -11.37 -4.86
C LYS A 9 -6.07 -10.87 -4.46
N TYR A 10 -5.06 -11.05 -5.31
CA TYR A 10 -3.71 -10.56 -5.03
C TYR A 10 -3.66 -9.03 -4.91
N GLY A 11 -4.37 -8.31 -5.79
CA GLY A 11 -4.46 -6.85 -5.72
C GLY A 11 -5.11 -6.37 -4.41
N LEU A 12 -6.22 -6.98 -4.00
CA LEU A 12 -6.89 -6.65 -2.73
C LEU A 12 -6.03 -6.98 -1.52
N THR A 13 -5.35 -8.14 -1.51
CA THR A 13 -4.42 -8.51 -0.43
C THR A 13 -3.27 -7.52 -0.32
N MET A 14 -2.73 -7.03 -1.44
CA MET A 14 -1.70 -5.98 -1.36
C MET A 14 -2.21 -4.66 -0.80
N ILE A 15 -3.37 -4.19 -1.27
CA ILE A 15 -3.95 -2.93 -0.79
C ILE A 15 -4.12 -3.05 0.73
N TRP A 16 -4.61 -4.19 1.20
CA TRP A 16 -4.70 -4.48 2.63
C TRP A 16 -3.34 -4.42 3.33
N THR A 17 -2.30 -5.08 2.80
CA THR A 17 -0.94 -5.02 3.38
C THR A 17 -0.40 -3.59 3.42
N ALA A 18 -0.60 -2.80 2.36
CA ALA A 18 -0.17 -1.39 2.32
C ALA A 18 -0.89 -0.53 3.37
N VAL A 19 -2.19 -0.75 3.57
CA VAL A 19 -2.98 -0.07 4.62
C VAL A 19 -2.47 -0.42 6.01
N VAL A 20 -2.30 -1.70 6.31
CA VAL A 20 -1.80 -2.16 7.63
C VAL A 20 -0.40 -1.60 7.89
N TRP A 21 0.47 -1.61 6.89
CA TRP A 21 1.82 -1.05 6.98
C TRP A 21 1.81 0.46 7.26
N ALA A 22 1.04 1.24 6.50
CA ALA A 22 0.98 2.69 6.66
C ALA A 22 0.42 3.09 8.04
N ILE A 23 -0.62 2.39 8.52
CA ILE A 23 -1.16 2.60 9.88
C ILE A 23 -0.13 2.26 10.94
N TRP A 24 0.56 1.12 10.82
CA TRP A 24 1.61 0.71 11.75
C TRP A 24 2.74 1.74 11.82
N LYS A 25 3.18 2.22 10.65
CA LYS A 25 4.25 3.23 10.55
C LYS A 25 3.82 4.56 11.18
N MET A 26 2.62 5.06 10.86
CA MET A 26 2.08 6.28 11.45
C MET A 26 1.99 6.15 12.98
N ARG A 27 1.45 5.03 13.48
CA ARG A 27 1.38 4.79 14.93
C ARG A 27 2.76 4.82 15.59
N ASN A 28 3.76 4.21 14.97
CA ASN A 28 5.12 4.24 15.52
C ASN A 28 5.71 5.66 15.51
N ALA A 29 5.51 6.43 14.44
CA ALA A 29 5.96 7.82 14.41
C ALA A 29 5.33 8.66 15.53
N VAL A 30 4.04 8.46 15.81
CA VAL A 30 3.35 9.14 16.93
C VAL A 30 3.95 8.76 18.28
N ILE A 31 4.23 7.47 18.50
CA ILE A 31 4.71 6.97 19.80
C ILE A 31 6.19 7.29 20.03
N PHE A 32 7.03 7.12 19.02
CA PHE A 32 8.49 7.13 19.16
C PHE A 32 9.13 8.42 18.65
N ASP A 33 8.51 9.11 17.69
CA ASP A 33 9.09 10.30 17.04
C ASP A 33 8.33 11.59 17.37
N ASN A 34 7.38 11.54 18.32
CA ASN A 34 6.44 12.64 18.63
C ASN A 34 5.73 13.16 17.36
N GLY A 35 5.49 12.26 16.41
CA GLY A 35 4.82 12.57 15.15
C GLY A 35 3.33 12.86 15.33
N ILE A 36 2.74 13.49 14.31
CA ILE A 36 1.31 13.80 14.27
C ILE A 36 0.57 12.73 13.46
N ALA A 37 -0.54 12.24 14.00
CA ALA A 37 -1.42 11.33 13.28
C ALA A 37 -2.21 12.11 12.22
N GLU A 38 -1.87 11.92 10.95
CA GLU A 38 -2.56 12.56 9.83
C GLU A 38 -3.06 11.53 8.82
N VAL A 39 -4.39 11.48 8.65
CA VAL A 39 -5.05 10.51 7.77
C VAL A 39 -4.66 10.71 6.31
N ALA A 40 -4.52 11.96 5.86
CA ALA A 40 -4.13 12.28 4.48
C ALA A 40 -2.78 11.66 4.12
N THR A 41 -1.78 11.81 5.01
CA THR A 41 -0.46 11.22 4.87
C THR A 41 -0.50 9.69 4.81
N VAL A 42 -1.32 9.04 5.64
CA VAL A 42 -1.52 7.58 5.59
C VAL A 42 -2.11 7.14 4.26
N VAL A 43 -3.14 7.84 3.76
CA VAL A 43 -3.79 7.53 2.49
C VAL A 43 -2.82 7.69 1.32
N ASP A 44 -1.97 8.71 1.33
CA ASP A 44 -0.99 8.93 0.29
C ASP A 44 0.14 7.90 0.31
N GLU A 45 0.57 7.44 1.49
CA GLU A 45 1.48 6.28 1.58
C GLU A 45 0.85 5.02 0.99
N VAL A 46 -0.43 4.74 1.27
CA VAL A 46 -1.15 3.59 0.69
C VAL A 46 -1.19 3.67 -0.84
N LYS A 47 -1.53 4.84 -1.41
CA LYS A 47 -1.50 5.06 -2.86
C LYS A 47 -0.10 4.83 -3.43
N LEU A 48 0.93 5.37 -2.78
CA LEU A 48 2.32 5.26 -3.24
C LEU A 48 2.79 3.80 -3.24
N TRP A 49 2.56 3.05 -2.16
CA TRP A 49 2.99 1.66 -2.05
C TRP A 49 2.26 0.74 -3.02
N THR A 50 0.94 0.93 -3.17
CA THR A 50 0.14 0.16 -4.13
C THR A 50 0.56 0.46 -5.58
N TRP A 51 0.84 1.72 -5.91
CA TRP A 51 1.32 2.13 -7.24
C TRP A 51 2.73 1.63 -7.57
N LYS A 52 3.70 1.79 -6.66
CA LYS A 52 5.08 1.29 -6.86
C LYS A 52 5.10 -0.20 -7.18
N TRP A 53 4.25 -0.95 -6.50
CA TRP A 53 4.18 -2.38 -6.69
C TRP A 53 3.46 -2.75 -8.00
N TRP A 54 2.40 -2.02 -8.36
CA TRP A 54 1.79 -2.13 -9.69
C TRP A 54 2.84 -1.94 -10.80
N LEU A 55 3.65 -0.87 -10.71
CA LEU A 55 4.74 -0.61 -11.66
C LEU A 55 5.75 -1.77 -11.71
N GLY A 56 6.11 -2.36 -10.57
CA GLY A 56 7.00 -3.53 -10.53
C GLY A 56 6.43 -4.79 -11.21
N ARG A 57 5.11 -4.84 -11.48
CA ARG A 57 4.47 -5.93 -12.22
C ARG A 57 4.20 -5.62 -13.69
N VAL A 58 4.26 -4.36 -14.09
CA VAL A 58 4.19 -3.98 -15.50
C VAL A 58 5.55 -4.29 -16.12
N LYS A 59 5.64 -5.32 -16.98
CA LYS A 59 6.84 -5.52 -17.80
C LYS A 59 7.02 -4.29 -18.69
N PRO A 60 8.23 -3.70 -18.79
CA PRO A 60 8.49 -2.69 -19.81
C PRO A 60 8.15 -3.28 -21.18
N SER A 61 7.33 -2.58 -21.96
CA SER A 61 7.15 -2.92 -23.36
C SER A 61 8.49 -2.70 -24.07
N ALA A 62 9.12 -3.79 -24.49
CA ALA A 62 10.28 -3.79 -25.39
C ALA A 62 9.80 -3.64 -26.83
#